data_AF-A0A1B1ZY59-F1
#
_entry.id   AF-A0A1B1ZY59-F1
#
_cell.length_a   1.000
_cell.length_b   1.000
_cell.length_c   1.000
_cell.angle_alpha   90.00
_cell.angle_beta   90.00
_cell.angle_gamma   90.00
#
_symmetry.space_group_name_H-M   'P 1'
#
loop_
_entity.id
_entity.type
_entity.pdbx_description
1 polymer ?
#
loop_
_entity_poly.entity_id
_entity_poly.type
_entity_poly.pdbx_seq_one_letter_code
_entity_poly.pdbx_strand_id
1 'polypeptide(L)'
;MTRFQFVADHHDTTSSPRPGWTVKRLCALLDVRRSSFYAWQKAAPGRAARAAADAALAARIRVVHDGDRTCGRPRITAELNNQPGAERVNHKRVGRVMGYR
;
A
#
# COMPACT_ATOMS: atom_id res chain seq x y z
N MET A 1 -4.81 9.74 5.69
CA MET A 1 -3.79 9.47 6.74
C MET A 1 -4.32 8.39 7.69
N THR A 2 -3.52 7.38 8.08
CA THR A 2 -3.98 6.30 8.99
C THR A 2 -3.73 6.66 10.45
N ARG A 3 -4.49 6.08 11.40
CA ARG A 3 -4.26 6.27 12.85
C ARG A 3 -2.81 5.93 13.26
N PHE A 4 -2.25 4.86 12.73
CA PHE A 4 -0.86 4.47 13.05
C PHE A 4 0.18 5.41 12.43
N GLN A 5 -0.09 5.98 11.25
CA GLN A 5 0.76 7.01 10.67
C GLN A 5 0.81 8.25 11.57
N PHE A 6 -0.33 8.72 12.08
CA PHE A 6 -0.38 9.82 13.03
C PHE A 6 0.45 9.54 14.30
N VAL A 7 0.36 8.32 14.88
CA VAL A 7 1.20 7.96 16.04
C VAL A 7 2.69 8.05 15.67
N ALA A 8 3.09 7.53 14.51
CA ALA A 8 4.47 7.57 14.05
C ALA A 8 4.99 9.00 13.85
N ASP A 9 4.19 9.87 13.21
CA ASP A 9 4.59 11.24 12.88
C ASP A 9 4.73 12.14 14.12
N HIS A 10 4.07 11.78 15.23
CA HIS A 10 3.95 12.66 16.39
C HIS A 10 4.59 12.14 17.67
N HIS A 11 4.96 10.86 17.77
CA HIS A 11 5.61 10.33 18.98
C HIS A 11 7.07 10.80 19.16
N ASP A 12 7.76 11.12 18.07
CA ASP A 12 9.15 11.59 18.04
C ASP A 12 9.21 13.02 17.49
N THR A 13 8.72 14.00 18.25
CA THR A 13 8.86 15.42 17.86
C THR A 13 10.23 15.94 18.29
N THR A 14 11.25 15.70 17.46
CA THR A 14 12.66 16.04 17.71
C THR A 14 12.93 17.54 17.88
N SER A 15 12.03 18.41 17.39
CA SER A 15 12.19 19.87 17.45
C SER A 15 11.84 20.49 18.82
N SER A 16 11.11 19.77 19.68
CA SER A 16 10.89 20.13 21.08
C SER A 16 10.13 18.96 21.73
N PRO A 17 10.71 18.22 22.70
CA PRO A 17 9.97 17.17 23.38
C PRO A 17 8.80 17.80 24.12
N ARG A 18 7.58 17.71 23.56
CA ARG A 18 6.36 18.10 24.28
C ARG A 18 6.12 17.02 25.34
N PRO A 19 6.16 17.36 26.64
CA PRO A 19 5.88 16.39 27.69
C PRO A 19 4.52 15.74 27.44
N GLY A 20 4.50 14.40 27.34
CA GLY A 20 3.27 13.63 27.20
C GLY A 20 2.99 13.01 25.84
N TRP A 21 3.70 13.34 24.76
CA TRP A 21 3.46 12.77 23.41
C TRP A 21 4.06 11.37 23.20
N THR A 22 3.88 10.48 24.18
CA THR A 22 4.36 9.09 24.08
C THR A 22 3.46 8.26 23.17
N VAL A 23 4.02 7.20 22.56
CA VAL A 23 3.24 6.16 21.84
C VAL A 23 2.07 5.67 22.66
N LYS A 24 2.23 5.51 23.99
CA LYS A 24 1.15 5.08 24.90
C LYS A 24 -0.02 6.07 24.91
N ARG A 25 0.26 7.37 25.05
CA ARG A 25 -0.78 8.39 25.11
C ARG A 25 -1.47 8.57 23.76
N LEU A 26 -0.70 8.58 22.67
CA LEU A 26 -1.25 8.72 21.31
C LEU A 26 -2.11 7.52 20.91
N CYS A 27 -1.67 6.29 21.23
CA CYS A 27 -2.47 5.09 21.03
C CYS A 27 -3.79 5.15 21.81
N ALA A 28 -3.75 5.60 23.08
CA ALA A 28 -4.96 5.73 23.90
C ALA A 28 -5.91 6.81 23.35
N LEU A 29 -5.39 7.95 22.90
CA LEU A 29 -6.18 9.03 22.32
C LEU A 29 -6.90 8.61 21.03
N LEU A 30 -6.26 7.79 20.21
CA LEU A 30 -6.79 7.33 18.93
C LEU A 30 -7.59 6.02 19.02
N ASP A 31 -7.78 5.50 20.23
CA ASP A 31 -8.41 4.20 20.50
C ASP A 31 -7.81 3.05 19.66
N VAL A 32 -6.47 2.93 19.72
CA VAL A 32 -5.74 1.82 19.08
C VAL A 32 -4.83 1.11 20.08
N ARG A 33 -4.64 -0.20 19.90
CA ARG A 33 -3.73 -0.98 20.74
C ARG A 33 -2.27 -0.65 20.40
N ARG A 34 -1.45 -0.46 21.43
CA ARG A 34 0.03 -0.28 21.28
C ARG A 34 0.69 -1.43 20.53
N SER A 35 0.28 -2.67 20.78
CA SER A 35 0.82 -3.84 20.07
C SER A 35 0.50 -3.81 18.58
N SER A 36 -0.68 -3.32 18.20
CA SER A 36 -1.06 -3.12 16.80
C SER A 36 -0.23 -2.03 16.13
N PHE A 37 0.12 -0.95 16.85
CA PHE A 37 1.03 0.07 16.34
C PHE A 37 2.42 -0.51 16.03
N TYR A 38 3.02 -1.27 16.97
CA TYR A 38 4.33 -1.86 16.71
C TYR A 38 4.29 -2.96 15.64
N ALA A 39 3.22 -3.75 15.55
CA ALA A 39 3.02 -4.69 14.45
C ALA A 39 2.92 -3.96 13.10
N TRP A 40 2.19 -2.83 13.06
CA TRP A 40 2.13 -1.96 11.90
C TRP A 40 3.51 -1.37 11.58
N GLN A 41 4.28 -0.90 12.56
CA GLN A 41 5.62 -0.35 12.32
C GLN A 41 6.55 -1.43 11.77
N LYS A 42 6.59 -2.61 12.39
CA LYS A 42 7.39 -3.77 11.94
C LYS A 42 7.04 -4.23 10.52
N ALA A 43 5.77 -4.11 10.13
CA ALA A 43 5.32 -4.48 8.79
C ALA A 43 5.62 -3.41 7.71
N ALA A 44 6.27 -2.29 8.04
CA ALA A 44 6.57 -1.22 7.09
C ALA A 44 7.39 -1.69 5.86
N PRO A 45 8.46 -2.50 5.99
CA PRO A 45 9.19 -3.01 4.82
C PRO A 45 8.30 -3.85 3.89
N GLY A 46 7.45 -4.70 4.46
CA GLY A 46 6.51 -5.52 3.68
C GLY A 46 5.44 -4.68 2.96
N ARG A 47 4.98 -3.58 3.57
CA ARG A 47 4.09 -2.62 2.90
C ARG A 47 4.79 -1.90 1.75
N ALA A 48 6.03 -1.45 1.95
CA ALA A 48 6.81 -0.79 0.92
C ALA A 48 7.07 -1.72 -0.28
N ALA A 49 7.46 -2.97 -0.03
CA ALA A 49 7.65 -3.98 -1.07
C ALA A 49 6.36 -4.24 -1.87
N ARG A 50 5.21 -4.34 -1.19
CA ARG A 50 3.91 -4.51 -1.87
C ARG A 50 3.54 -3.29 -2.72
N ALA A 51 3.79 -2.07 -2.22
CA ALA A 51 3.56 -0.85 -2.98
C ALA A 51 4.45 -0.77 -4.22
N ALA A 52 5.73 -1.12 -4.11
CA ALA A 52 6.66 -1.18 -5.24
C ALA A 52 6.21 -2.23 -6.27
N ALA A 53 5.81 -3.42 -5.84
CA ALA A 53 5.30 -4.47 -6.72
C ALA A 53 3.99 -4.06 -7.43
N ASP A 54 3.11 -3.33 -6.74
CA ASP A 54 1.88 -2.80 -7.35
C ASP A 54 2.17 -1.64 -8.32
N ALA A 55 3.16 -0.79 -8.05
CA ALA A 55 3.61 0.24 -8.98
C ALA A 55 4.23 -0.36 -10.27
N ALA A 56 5.03 -1.41 -10.13
CA ALA A 56 5.56 -2.17 -11.27
C ALA A 56 4.44 -2.82 -12.09
N LEU A 57 3.45 -3.40 -11.42
CA LEU A 57 2.26 -3.93 -12.09
C LEU A 57 1.46 -2.83 -12.79
N ALA A 58 1.30 -1.65 -12.19
CA ALA A 58 0.63 -0.51 -12.80
C ALA A 58 1.35 -0.03 -14.07
N ALA A 59 2.68 -0.08 -14.10
CA ALA A 59 3.46 0.22 -15.31
C ALA A 59 3.15 -0.78 -16.44
N ARG A 60 3.14 -2.09 -16.14
CA ARG A 60 2.80 -3.13 -17.11
C ARG A 60 1.36 -2.99 -17.62
N ILE A 61 0.41 -2.69 -16.73
CA ILE A 61 -1.00 -2.45 -17.09
C ILE A 61 -1.11 -1.27 -18.05
N ARG A 62 -0.41 -0.17 -17.79
CA ARG A 62 -0.42 1.01 -18.67
C ARG A 62 0.02 0.67 -20.09
N VAL A 63 1.11 -0.09 -20.25
CA VAL A 63 1.59 -0.53 -21.58
C VAL A 63 0.51 -1.29 -22.36
N VAL A 64 -0.18 -2.24 -21.71
CA VAL A 64 -1.27 -3.00 -22.35
C VAL A 64 -2.45 -2.09 -22.68
N HIS A 65 -2.82 -1.23 -21.74
CA HIS A 65 -4.00 -0.36 -21.86
C HIS A 65 -3.79 0.79 -22.86
N ASP A 66 -2.56 1.24 -23.10
CA ASP A 66 -2.26 2.27 -24.09
C ASP A 66 -2.49 1.77 -25.53
N GLY A 67 -2.37 0.45 -25.76
CA GLY A 67 -2.72 -0.18 -27.04
C GLY A 67 -4.22 -0.27 -27.30
N ASP A 68 -5.04 -0.35 -26.25
CA ASP A 68 -6.50 -0.34 -26.32
C ASP A 68 -7.10 0.19 -25.01
N ARG A 69 -7.44 1.49 -24.98
CA ARG A 69 -7.95 2.15 -23.76
C ARG A 69 -9.37 1.72 -23.38
N THR A 70 -10.01 0.86 -24.16
CA THR A 70 -11.31 0.28 -23.84
C THR A 70 -11.17 -1.08 -23.13
N CYS A 71 -9.95 -1.63 -23.08
CA CYS A 71 -9.73 -2.94 -22.51
C CYS A 71 -9.94 -2.95 -20.99
N GLY A 72 -10.92 -3.73 -20.54
CA GLY A 72 -11.22 -3.89 -19.13
C GLY A 72 -10.30 -4.89 -18.43
N ARG A 73 -10.50 -5.01 -17.10
CA ARG A 73 -9.77 -5.93 -16.21
C ARG A 73 -9.57 -7.36 -16.75
N PRO A 74 -10.58 -8.04 -17.33
CA PRO A 74 -10.38 -9.41 -17.84
C PRO A 74 -9.36 -9.47 -18.97
N ARG A 75 -9.45 -8.56 -19.95
CA ARG A 75 -8.57 -8.54 -21.13
C ARG A 75 -7.14 -8.17 -20.73
N ILE A 76 -6.97 -7.14 -19.91
CA ILE A 76 -5.66 -6.77 -19.34
C ILE A 76 -5.02 -7.96 -18.61
N THR A 77 -5.79 -8.70 -17.80
CA THR A 77 -5.27 -9.85 -17.06
C THR A 77 -4.81 -10.97 -18.00
N ALA A 78 -5.54 -11.23 -19.08
CA ALA A 78 -5.17 -12.23 -20.08
C ALA A 78 -3.86 -11.83 -20.78
N GLU A 79 -3.76 -10.59 -21.27
CA GLU A 79 -2.56 -10.08 -21.94
C GLU A 79 -1.31 -10.12 -21.03
N LEU A 80 -1.45 -9.70 -19.77
CA LEU A 80 -0.34 -9.75 -18.80
C LEU A 80 0.15 -11.18 -18.52
N ASN A 81 -0.73 -12.17 -18.60
CA ASN A 81 -0.42 -13.57 -18.32
C ASN A 81 0.04 -14.34 -19.56
N ASN A 82 -0.18 -13.81 -20.77
CA ASN A 82 0.28 -14.40 -22.02
C ASN A 82 1.75 -14.08 -22.33
N GLN A 83 2.36 -13.12 -21.62
CA GLN A 83 3.77 -12.78 -21.77
C GLN A 83 4.69 -13.92 -21.29
N PRO A 84 5.64 -14.41 -22.12
CA PRO A 84 6.57 -15.46 -21.73
C PRO A 84 7.41 -15.06 -20.51
N GLY A 85 7.50 -15.95 -19.52
CA GLY A 85 8.29 -15.72 -18.29
C GLY A 85 7.70 -14.72 -17.30
N ALA A 86 6.50 -14.17 -17.56
CA ALA A 86 5.85 -13.26 -16.64
C ALA A 86 5.22 -13.99 -15.43
N GLU A 87 5.35 -13.41 -14.25
CA GLU A 87 4.60 -13.87 -13.07
C GLU A 87 3.10 -13.72 -13.32
N ARG A 88 2.33 -14.78 -13.04
CA ARG A 88 0.88 -14.79 -13.21
C ARG A 88 0.22 -13.80 -12.25
N VAL A 89 -0.66 -12.96 -12.77
CA VAL A 89 -1.38 -11.95 -12.00
C VAL A 89 -2.87 -12.31 -11.90
N ASN A 90 -3.41 -12.21 -10.68
CA ASN A 90 -4.84 -12.40 -10.42
C ASN A 90 -5.65 -11.18 -10.88
N HIS A 91 -6.77 -11.38 -11.56
CA HIS A 91 -7.66 -10.31 -12.02
C HIS A 91 -8.10 -9.35 -10.90
N LYS A 92 -8.32 -9.83 -9.66
CA LYS A 92 -8.64 -8.97 -8.51
C LYS A 92 -7.51 -7.99 -8.20
N ARG A 93 -6.26 -8.45 -8.32
CA ARG A 93 -5.07 -7.62 -8.12
C ARG A 93 -4.98 -6.54 -9.21
N VAL A 94 -5.23 -6.91 -10.47
CA VAL A 94 -5.30 -5.95 -11.58
C VAL A 94 -6.38 -4.90 -11.33
N GLY A 95 -7.59 -5.32 -10.96
CA GLY A 95 -8.70 -4.42 -10.64
C GLY A 95 -8.35 -3.40 -9.57
N ARG A 96 -7.79 -3.87 -8.45
CA ARG A 96 -7.34 -3.01 -7.35
C ARG A 96 -6.27 -2.01 -7.79
N VAL A 97 -5.30 -2.42 -8.61
CA VAL A 97 -4.20 -1.56 -9.08
C VAL A 97 -4.69 -0.51 -10.08
N MET A 98 -5.68 -0.85 -10.91
CA MET A 98 -6.32 0.13 -11.81
C MET A 98 -7.24 1.11 -11.08
N GLY A 99 -7.53 0.90 -9.79
CA GLY A 99 -8.45 1.75 -9.03
C GLY A 99 -9.93 1.43 -9.23
N TYR A 100 -10.27 0.33 -9.91
CA TYR A 100 -11.64 -0.19 -9.94
C TYR A 100 -11.96 -0.76 -8.55
N ARG A 101 -12.71 -0.01 -7.76
CA ARG A 101 -13.30 -0.50 -6.53
C ARG A 101 -14.67 -1.08 -6.79
#